data_AF-A0AAW7ZM08-F1
#
_entry.id   AF-A0AAW7ZM08-F1
#
_cell.length_a   1.000
_cell.length_b   1.000
_cell.length_c   1.000
_cell.angle_alpha   90.00
_cell.angle_beta   90.00
_cell.angle_gamma   90.00
#
_symmetry.space_group_name_H-M   'P 1'
#
loop_
_entity.id
_entity.type
_entity.pdbx_description
1 polymer ?
#
loop_
_entity_poly.entity_id
_entity_poly.type
_entity_poly.pdbx_seq_one_letter_code
_entity_poly.pdbx_strand_id
1 'polypeptide(L)'
;MTSNNESFRQKAAIFSQFTSVEEKCEYVYELLSEICPVEDGHATYSEDHDCYQFFSEGCCCAMRLVMSPYGDIEHFEFGCN
;
A
#
# COMPACT_ATOMS: atom_id res chain seq x y z
N MET A 1 2.88 -16.69 -10.49
CA MET A 1 3.08 -15.34 -11.05
C MET A 1 1.78 -14.86 -11.66
N THR A 2 0.87 -14.42 -10.80
CA THR A 2 -0.34 -13.71 -11.21
C THR A 2 0.10 -12.29 -11.52
N SER A 3 0.39 -12.01 -12.80
CA SER A 3 0.49 -10.62 -13.27
C SER A 3 -0.89 -10.00 -13.11
N ASN A 4 -1.09 -9.29 -12.01
CA ASN A 4 -2.38 -8.72 -11.67
C ASN A 4 -2.59 -7.48 -12.54
N ASN A 5 -3.29 -7.67 -13.66
CA ASN A 5 -3.60 -6.65 -14.66
C ASN A 5 -4.76 -5.74 -14.17
N GLU A 6 -4.90 -5.58 -12.86
CA GLU A 6 -5.95 -4.79 -12.23
C GLU A 6 -5.62 -3.31 -12.34
N SER A 7 -6.60 -2.55 -12.84
CA SER A 7 -6.46 -1.10 -12.93
C SER A 7 -6.36 -0.49 -11.53
N PHE A 8 -5.66 0.65 -11.41
CA PHE A 8 -5.59 1.42 -10.17
C PHE A 8 -6.97 1.63 -9.53
N ARG A 9 -8.02 1.90 -10.33
CA ARG A 9 -9.40 2.06 -9.85
C ARG A 9 -9.93 0.82 -9.13
N GLN A 10 -9.61 -0.38 -9.60
CA GLN A 10 -10.00 -1.62 -8.92
C GLN A 10 -9.26 -1.76 -7.61
N LYS A 11 -7.95 -1.49 -7.60
CA LYS A 11 -7.12 -1.56 -6.39
C LYS A 11 -7.59 -0.59 -5.30
N ALA A 12 -7.91 0.64 -5.69
CA ALA A 12 -8.53 1.64 -4.80
C ALA A 12 -9.91 1.18 -4.29
N ALA A 13 -10.77 0.63 -5.15
CA ALA A 13 -12.09 0.15 -4.75
C ALA A 13 -12.02 -1.05 -3.80
N ILE A 14 -11.02 -1.93 -3.95
CA ILE A 14 -10.76 -3.04 -3.03
C ILE A 14 -10.26 -2.49 -1.69
N PHE A 15 -9.27 -1.59 -1.70
CA PHE A 15 -8.76 -0.97 -0.48
C PHE A 15 -9.86 -0.30 0.35
N SER A 16 -10.78 0.43 -0.30
CA SER A 16 -11.90 1.12 0.36
C SER A 16 -12.93 0.17 0.98
N GLN A 17 -12.95 -1.12 0.61
CA GLN A 17 -13.83 -2.12 1.23
C GLN A 17 -13.28 -2.60 2.59
N PHE A 18 -11.98 -2.49 2.83
CA PHE A 18 -11.39 -2.88 4.09
C PHE A 18 -11.67 -1.84 5.17
N THR A 19 -12.04 -2.31 6.35
CA THR A 19 -12.32 -1.44 7.51
C THR A 19 -11.31 -1.63 8.62
N SER A 20 -10.66 -2.80 8.71
CA SER A 20 -9.57 -3.03 9.64
C SER A 20 -8.26 -2.46 9.12
N VAL A 21 -7.44 -1.93 10.03
CA VAL A 21 -6.08 -1.49 9.73
C VAL A 21 -5.21 -2.68 9.31
N GLU A 22 -5.41 -3.84 9.95
CA GLU A 22 -4.66 -5.07 9.65
C GLU A 22 -4.88 -5.51 8.19
N GLU A 23 -6.14 -5.61 7.75
CA GLU A 23 -6.50 -5.97 6.37
C GLU A 23 -5.92 -4.97 5.35
N LYS A 24 -5.93 -3.67 5.68
CA LYS A 24 -5.34 -2.63 4.83
C LYS A 24 -3.82 -2.77 4.73
N CYS A 25 -3.16 -3.11 5.84
CA CYS A 25 -1.71 -3.37 5.85
C CYS A 25 -1.36 -4.60 5.01
N GLU A 26 -2.12 -5.69 5.13
CA GLU A 26 -1.93 -6.90 4.31
C GLU A 26 -2.11 -6.59 2.81
N TYR A 27 -3.14 -5.83 2.46
CA TYR A 27 -3.37 -5.45 1.06
C TYR A 27 -2.25 -4.55 0.51
N VAL A 28 -1.77 -3.59 1.31
CA VAL A 28 -0.63 -2.75 0.93
C VAL A 28 0.65 -3.58 0.78
N TYR A 29 0.85 -4.60 1.64
CA TYR A 29 1.95 -5.55 1.50
C TYR A 29 1.90 -6.27 0.15
N GLU A 30 0.73 -6.78 -0.24
CA GLU A 30 0.57 -7.42 -1.55
C GLU A 30 0.87 -6.46 -2.72
N LEU A 31 0.34 -5.23 -2.66
CA LEU A 31 0.60 -4.20 -3.67
C LEU A 31 2.09 -3.87 -3.81
N LEU A 32 2.80 -3.79 -2.68
CA LEU A 32 4.23 -3.50 -2.66
C LEU A 32 5.06 -4.67 -3.17
N SER A 33 4.68 -5.90 -2.82
CA SER A 33 5.32 -7.12 -3.31
C SER A 33 5.23 -7.26 -4.84
N GLU A 34 4.23 -6.66 -5.49
CA GLU A 34 4.14 -6.61 -6.95
C GLU A 34 5.13 -5.61 -7.58
N ILE A 35 5.44 -4.52 -6.87
CA ILE A 35 6.27 -3.42 -7.37
C ILE A 35 7.75 -3.69 -7.07
N CYS A 36 8.04 -4.23 -5.89
CA CYS A 36 9.36 -4.57 -5.43
C CYS A 36 9.33 -6.03 -4.91
N PRO A 37 10.11 -6.96 -5.48
CA PRO A 37 10.19 -8.32 -4.95
C PRO A 37 10.92 -8.26 -3.61
N VAL A 38 10.14 -8.28 -2.53
CA VAL A 38 10.67 -8.26 -1.17
C VAL A 38 10.53 -9.65 -0.58
N GLU A 39 11.64 -10.23 -0.12
CA GLU A 39 11.65 -11.59 0.43
C GLU A 39 11.20 -11.66 1.90
N ASP A 40 11.40 -10.59 2.68
CA ASP A 40 11.01 -10.54 4.11
C ASP A 40 10.72 -9.10 4.53
N GLY A 41 9.48 -8.84 4.98
CA GLY A 41 9.07 -7.51 5.42
C GLY A 41 7.70 -7.46 6.10
N HIS A 42 7.34 -6.30 6.63
CA HIS A 42 6.01 -6.05 7.19
C HIS A 42 5.51 -4.65 6.86
N ALA A 43 4.19 -4.51 6.71
CA ALA A 43 3.52 -3.24 6.54
C ALA A 43 2.91 -2.78 7.88
N THR A 44 3.02 -1.50 8.19
CA THR A 44 2.40 -0.86 9.34
C THR A 44 1.77 0.46 8.94
N TYR A 45 0.77 0.90 9.67
CA TYR A 45 0.13 2.19 9.46
C TYR A 45 0.73 3.24 10.42
N SER A 46 1.10 4.40 9.87
CA SER A 46 1.60 5.54 10.63
C SER A 46 0.52 6.61 10.72
N GLU A 47 -0.05 6.80 11.91
CA GLU A 47 -1.06 7.83 12.18
C GLU A 47 -0.51 9.25 11.99
N ASP A 48 0.74 9.51 12.41
CA ASP A 48 1.39 10.82 12.29
C ASP A 48 1.52 11.32 10.84
N HIS A 49 1.67 10.39 9.89
CA HIS A 49 1.92 10.69 8.48
C HIS A 49 0.77 10.26 7.56
N ASP A 50 -0.28 9.66 8.12
CA ASP A 50 -1.41 9.06 7.40
C ASP A 50 -0.96 8.19 6.21
N CYS A 51 0.00 7.29 6.47
CA CYS A 51 0.61 6.47 5.42
C CYS A 51 0.91 5.05 5.87
N TYR A 52 1.05 4.15 4.90
CA TYR A 52 1.40 2.75 5.14
C TYR A 52 2.89 2.57 4.85
N GLN A 53 3.64 2.26 5.89
CA GLN A 53 5.09 2.10 5.81
C GLN A 53 5.41 0.62 5.70
N PHE A 54 6.36 0.31 4.83
CA PHE A 54 6.80 -1.04 4.59
C PHE A 54 8.29 -1.17 4.91
N PHE A 55 8.58 -2.14 5.77
CA PHE A 55 9.93 -2.39 6.24
C PHE A 55 10.38 -3.74 5.71
N SER A 56 11.46 -3.77 4.96
CA SER A 56 12.14 -5.01 4.58
C SER A 56 13.54 -5.09 5.16
N GLU A 57 14.09 -6.31 5.26
CA GLU A 57 15.51 -6.52 5.56
C GLU A 57 16.38 -5.93 4.43
N GLY A 58 16.69 -4.64 4.51
CA GLY A 58 17.64 -3.96 3.63
C GLY A 58 17.15 -2.65 3.02
N CYS A 59 15.83 -2.42 2.94
CA CYS A 59 15.25 -1.17 2.43
C CYS A 59 14.03 -0.75 3.25
N CYS A 60 13.91 0.55 3.50
CA CYS A 60 12.68 1.14 4.03
C CYS A 60 11.94 1.79 2.86
N CYS A 61 10.79 1.24 2.50
CA CYS A 61 9.93 1.82 1.47
C CYS A 61 8.60 2.24 2.09
N ALA A 62 8.11 3.42 1.76
CA ALA A 62 6.82 3.92 2.21
C ALA A 62 5.85 3.95 1.04
N MET A 63 4.62 3.49 1.29
CA MET A 63 3.49 3.70 0.39
C MET A 63 2.47 4.60 1.06
N ARG A 64 2.32 5.80 0.51
CA ARG A 64 1.28 6.73 0.95
C ARG A 64 0.08 6.61 0.03
N LEU A 65 -1.11 6.49 0.61
CA LEU A 65 -2.34 6.69 -0.14
C LEU A 65 -2.59 8.19 -0.25
N VAL A 66 -2.71 8.68 -1.48
CA VAL A 66 -3.11 10.07 -1.72
C VAL A 66 -4.61 10.10 -1.92
N MET A 67 -5.30 10.74 -0.98
CA MET A 67 -6.74 10.92 -1.00
C MET A 67 -7.10 12.21 -1.73
N SER A 68 -8.15 12.14 -2.52
CA SER A 68 -8.81 13.29 -3.11
C SER A 68 -9.49 14.13 -2.02
N PRO A 69 -9.80 15.41 -2.29
CA PRO A 69 -10.56 16.24 -1.34
C PRO A 69 -11.98 15.73 -1.06
N TYR A 70 -12.45 14.71 -1.80
CA TYR A 70 -13.76 14.07 -1.63
C TYR A 70 -13.68 12.76 -0.84
N GLY A 71 -12.48 12.34 -0.42
CA GLY A 71 -12.28 11.12 0.38
C GLY A 71 -12.09 9.85 -0.46
N ASP A 72 -11.85 9.98 -1.76
CA ASP A 72 -11.52 8.85 -2.65
C ASP A 72 -10.01 8.71 -2.81
N ILE A 73 -9.51 7.48 -2.98
CA ILE A 73 -8.09 7.27 -3.29
C ILE A 73 -7.81 7.71 -4.73
N GLU A 74 -6.90 8.66 -4.89
CA GLU A 74 -6.51 9.22 -6.18
C GLU A 74 -5.30 8.51 -6.81
N HIS A 75 -4.28 8.20 -5.99
CA HIS A 75 -3.11 7.41 -6.39
C HIS A 75 -2.34 6.89 -5.17
N PHE A 76 -1.41 5.97 -5.41
CA PHE A 76 -0.41 5.55 -4.43
C PHE A 76 0.90 6.26 -4.72
N GLU A 77 1.48 6.93 -3.72
CA GLU A 77 2.85 7.44 -3.78
C GLU A 77 3.78 6.43 -3.15
N PHE A 78 4.89 6.14 -3.83
CA PHE A 78 5.91 5.22 -3.37
C PHE A 78 7.25 5.94 -3.24
N GLY A 79 7.95 5.72 -2.12
CA GLY A 79 9.32 6.18 -1.94
C GLY A 79 10.13 5.14 -1.19
N CYS A 80 11.33 4.82 -1.68
CA CYS A 80 12.33 4.07 -0.93
C CYS A 80 13.49 4.98 -0.57
N ASN A 81 14.04 4.78 0.63
CA ASN A 81 15.37 5.30 1.00
C ASN A 81 16.48 4.35 0.55
#